data_AF-A0A1V9FPV4-F1
#
_entry.id   AF-A0A1V9FPV4-F1
#
_cell.length_a   1.000
_cell.length_b   1.000
_cell.length_c   1.000
_cell.angle_alpha   90.00
_cell.angle_beta   90.00
_cell.angle_gamma   90.00
#
_symmetry.space_group_name_H-M   'P 1'
#
loop_
_entity.id
_entity.type
_entity.pdbx_description
1 polymer ?
#
loop_
_entity_poly.entity_id
_entity_poly.type
_entity_poly.pdbx_seq_one_letter_code
_entity_poly.pdbx_strand_id
1 'polypeptide(L)'
;MKTTISLFFFALVASTAFSQAKVSLKIIQNGAAVTPVNGEYDLKKAPFAVEFTFDVNAYDGVFVNADFTDAIYKVGDKTSLPDLQDIPYKILKEENFNTNKQIAINSDNWAFWLYNKANNEYRFDRDIKTVDANTVTATRTIEQVYFPVKEKTLKMSEVTEPLYLFFLVTNPYNQRGVVRELYRQRMKLNFK
;
A
#
# COMPACT_ATOMS: atom_id res chain seq x y z
N MET A 1 14.85 -34.01 61.54
CA MET A 1 15.03 -33.72 60.09
C MET A 1 13.66 -33.38 59.51
N LYS A 2 13.45 -32.14 59.07
CA LYS A 2 12.25 -31.72 58.33
C LYS A 2 12.74 -31.15 57.00
N THR A 3 12.54 -31.90 55.93
CA THR A 3 12.85 -31.54 54.55
C THR A 3 11.76 -30.60 54.04
N THR A 4 12.09 -29.32 53.89
CA THR A 4 11.21 -28.35 53.25
C THR A 4 11.49 -28.36 51.75
N ILE A 5 10.56 -28.91 50.97
CA ILE A 5 10.54 -28.81 49.50
C ILE A 5 9.86 -27.48 49.16
N SER A 6 10.63 -26.51 48.66
CA SER A 6 10.07 -25.27 48.12
C SER A 6 9.88 -25.41 46.61
N LEU A 7 8.61 -25.26 46.21
CA LEU A 7 8.06 -25.36 44.86
C LEU A 7 8.54 -24.18 44.00
N PHE A 8 9.24 -24.45 42.90
CA PHE A 8 9.55 -23.45 41.88
C PHE A 8 8.30 -23.14 41.06
N PHE A 9 7.67 -21.98 41.29
CA PHE A 9 6.64 -21.44 40.42
C PHE A 9 7.30 -20.86 39.16
N PHE A 10 7.27 -21.61 38.06
CA PHE A 10 7.63 -21.11 36.74
C PHE A 10 6.44 -20.29 36.21
N ALA A 11 6.50 -18.96 36.36
CA ALA A 11 5.54 -18.07 35.74
C ALA A 11 5.76 -18.08 34.23
N LEU A 12 4.97 -18.89 33.52
CA LEU A 12 4.89 -18.90 32.07
C LEU A 12 4.24 -17.59 31.63
N VAL A 13 5.04 -16.54 31.45
CA VAL A 13 4.58 -15.32 30.76
C VAL A 13 4.43 -15.69 29.29
N ALA A 14 3.25 -16.19 28.92
CA ALA A 14 2.85 -16.27 27.53
C ALA A 14 2.73 -14.84 27.01
N SER A 15 3.81 -14.33 26.41
CA SER A 15 3.76 -13.16 25.57
C SER A 15 2.88 -13.49 24.37
N THR A 16 1.60 -13.15 24.46
CA THR A 16 0.72 -13.09 23.29
C THR A 16 1.23 -11.95 22.41
N ALA A 17 2.24 -12.24 21.59
CA ALA A 17 2.53 -11.42 20.43
C ALA A 17 1.28 -11.49 19.54
N PHE A 18 0.46 -10.45 19.59
CA PHE A 18 -0.61 -10.25 18.63
C PHE A 18 0.02 -10.29 17.23
N SER A 19 -0.32 -11.31 16.43
CA SER A 19 -0.01 -11.36 15.01
C SER A 19 -0.84 -10.26 14.32
N GLN A 20 -0.33 -9.04 14.35
CA GLN A 20 -0.94 -7.88 13.71
C GLN A 20 -0.03 -7.37 12.60
N ALA A 21 -0.11 -8.04 11.45
CA ALA A 21 -0.24 -7.42 10.13
C ALA A 21 -0.41 -8.54 9.08
N LYS A 22 -1.50 -8.54 8.32
CA LYS A 22 -1.55 -9.22 7.01
C LYS A 22 -1.68 -8.26 5.84
N VAL A 23 -1.71 -6.95 6.13
CA VAL A 23 -1.73 -5.84 5.18
C VAL A 23 -1.09 -4.64 5.88
N SER A 24 -0.12 -3.97 5.27
CA SER A 24 0.37 -2.65 5.71
C SER A 24 0.96 -1.87 4.53
N LEU A 25 0.72 -0.56 4.49
CA LEU A 25 1.39 0.34 3.55
C LEU A 25 2.21 1.39 4.29
N LYS A 26 3.44 1.60 3.80
CA LYS A 26 4.38 2.57 4.34
C LYS A 26 4.98 3.42 3.23
N ILE A 27 5.17 4.69 3.51
CA ILE A 27 6.01 5.56 2.70
C ILE A 27 7.45 5.43 3.18
N ILE A 28 8.37 5.16 2.26
CA ILE A 28 9.81 5.09 2.49
C ILE A 28 10.48 6.23 1.72
N GLN A 29 11.35 6.99 2.38
CA GLN A 29 12.19 7.99 1.71
C GLN A 29 13.60 7.97 2.32
N ASN A 30 14.63 8.02 1.48
CA ASN A 30 16.04 7.93 1.90
C ASN A 30 16.34 6.68 2.75
N GLY A 31 15.71 5.55 2.41
CA GLY A 31 15.93 4.26 3.08
C GLY A 31 15.22 4.09 4.43
N ALA A 32 14.43 5.07 4.88
CA ALA A 32 13.70 5.01 6.15
C ALA A 32 12.20 5.22 5.96
N ALA A 33 11.40 4.61 6.83
CA ALA A 33 9.96 4.85 6.86
C ALA A 33 9.65 6.28 7.32
N VAL A 34 8.76 6.96 6.59
CA VAL A 34 8.26 8.29 6.93
C VAL A 34 7.05 8.12 7.84
N THR A 35 7.15 8.62 9.08
CA THR A 35 6.04 8.60 10.04
C THR A 35 5.10 9.77 9.77
N PRO A 36 3.78 9.53 9.62
CA PRO A 36 2.83 10.61 9.42
C PRO A 36 2.59 11.40 10.72
N VAL A 37 2.32 12.70 10.58
CA VAL A 37 1.81 13.56 11.64
C VAL A 37 0.38 13.95 11.27
N ASN A 38 -0.59 13.60 12.10
CA ASN A 38 -2.03 13.83 11.83
C ASN A 38 -2.51 13.28 10.48
N GLY A 39 -1.94 12.16 10.01
CA GLY A 39 -2.32 11.54 8.73
C GLY A 39 -1.66 12.16 7.49
N GLU A 40 -0.78 13.15 7.69
CA GLU A 40 0.01 13.78 6.64
C GLU A 40 1.47 13.34 6.69
N TYR A 41 2.08 13.16 5.53
CA TYR A 41 3.48 12.77 5.39
C TYR A 41 4.24 13.94 4.77
N ASP A 42 5.24 14.44 5.49
CA ASP A 42 6.15 15.46 4.96
C ASP A 42 7.35 14.77 4.31
N LEU A 43 7.47 14.93 2.99
CA LEU A 43 8.53 14.35 2.16
C LEU A 43 9.40 15.47 1.60
N LYS A 44 10.67 15.15 1.34
CA LYS A 44 11.52 15.98 0.47
C LYS A 44 11.00 15.89 -0.97
N LYS A 45 11.24 16.93 -1.76
CA LYS A 45 11.10 16.94 -3.24
C LYS A 45 12.11 16.01 -3.94
N ALA A 46 11.98 14.71 -3.68
CA ALA A 46 12.87 13.65 -4.12
C ALA A 46 12.07 12.35 -4.28
N PRO A 47 12.60 11.35 -4.99
CA PRO A 47 11.97 10.04 -5.08
C PRO A 47 11.62 9.46 -3.71
N PHE A 48 10.54 8.69 -3.68
CA PHE A 48 10.09 7.93 -2.50
C PHE A 48 9.63 6.55 -2.96
N ALA A 49 9.33 5.66 -2.02
CA ALA A 49 8.75 4.37 -2.33
C ALA A 49 7.54 4.09 -1.45
N VAL A 50 6.63 3.26 -1.96
CA VAL A 50 5.56 2.66 -1.18
C VAL A 50 5.93 1.20 -0.91
N GLU A 51 6.08 0.83 0.35
CA GLU A 51 6.19 -0.58 0.76
C GLU A 51 4.81 -1.12 1.09
N PHE A 52 4.43 -2.22 0.44
CA PHE A 52 3.20 -2.95 0.66
C PHE A 52 3.53 -4.34 1.21
N THR A 53 3.20 -4.60 2.48
CA THR A 53 3.34 -5.91 3.10
C THR A 53 1.99 -6.60 3.14
N PHE A 54 1.87 -7.81 2.61
CA PHE A 54 0.59 -8.51 2.50
C PHE A 54 0.73 -10.04 2.42
N ASP A 55 -0.36 -10.74 2.79
CA ASP A 55 -0.52 -12.19 2.62
C ASP A 55 -0.91 -12.53 1.17
N VAL A 56 -0.03 -13.21 0.45
CA VAL A 56 -0.18 -13.52 -0.98
C VAL A 56 -1.28 -14.55 -1.28
N ASN A 57 -1.76 -15.27 -0.26
CA ASN A 57 -2.89 -16.18 -0.42
C ASN A 57 -4.24 -15.49 -0.15
N ALA A 58 -4.21 -14.33 0.50
CA ALA A 58 -5.42 -13.58 0.86
C ALA A 58 -5.73 -12.44 -0.12
N TYR A 59 -4.71 -11.87 -0.76
CA TYR A 59 -4.84 -10.66 -1.58
C TYR A 59 -4.03 -10.75 -2.87
N ASP A 60 -4.64 -10.31 -3.98
CA ASP A 60 -3.99 -10.25 -5.30
C ASP A 60 -3.11 -8.99 -5.45
N GLY A 61 -3.37 -7.94 -4.66
CA GLY A 61 -2.73 -6.64 -4.79
C GLY A 61 -3.48 -5.53 -4.06
N VAL A 62 -3.17 -4.29 -4.46
CA VAL A 62 -3.79 -3.07 -3.93
C VAL A 62 -4.22 -2.15 -5.05
N PHE A 63 -5.46 -1.66 -4.99
CA PHE A 63 -5.94 -0.57 -5.83
C PHE A 63 -5.38 0.75 -5.33
N VAL A 64 -4.90 1.58 -6.25
CA VAL A 64 -4.30 2.87 -5.94
C VAL A 64 -4.96 3.96 -6.76
N ASN A 65 -5.55 4.94 -6.07
CA ASN A 65 -5.88 6.22 -6.68
C ASN A 65 -4.86 7.27 -6.20
N ALA A 66 -4.41 8.09 -7.14
CA ALA A 66 -3.46 9.16 -6.90
C ALA A 66 -3.95 10.43 -7.61
N ASP A 67 -4.11 11.51 -6.85
CA ASP A 67 -4.63 12.78 -7.37
C ASP A 67 -4.00 13.95 -6.59
N PHE A 68 -3.91 15.12 -7.23
CA PHE A 68 -3.60 16.39 -6.56
C PHE A 68 -4.84 17.04 -5.94
N THR A 69 -6.03 16.51 -6.23
CA THR A 69 -7.27 16.85 -5.52
C THR A 69 -7.58 15.86 -4.38
N ASP A 70 -8.32 16.31 -3.38
CA ASP A 70 -8.66 15.49 -2.21
C ASP A 70 -10.02 14.79 -2.29
N ALA A 71 -10.60 14.70 -3.50
CA ALA A 71 -11.98 14.25 -3.71
C ALA A 71 -12.25 12.86 -3.12
N ILE A 72 -11.46 11.85 -3.53
CA ILE A 72 -11.59 10.50 -2.97
C ILE A 72 -10.96 10.37 -1.58
N TYR A 73 -9.89 11.13 -1.32
CA TYR A 73 -9.18 11.13 -0.04
C TYR A 73 -10.10 11.53 1.12
N LYS A 74 -11.06 12.42 0.88
CA LYS A 74 -12.06 12.84 1.89
C LYS A 74 -13.10 11.78 2.21
N VAL A 75 -13.22 10.70 1.44
CA VAL A 75 -14.12 9.60 1.77
C VAL A 75 -13.59 8.88 3.01
N GLY A 76 -14.20 9.20 4.16
CA GLY A 76 -13.76 8.72 5.47
C GLY A 76 -13.86 7.21 5.62
N ASP A 77 -13.16 6.65 6.61
CA ASP A 77 -12.97 5.20 6.74
C ASP A 77 -14.26 4.41 7.03
N LYS A 78 -15.30 5.09 7.53
CA LYS A 78 -16.63 4.52 7.78
C LYS A 78 -17.63 4.75 6.64
N THR A 79 -17.23 5.50 5.62
CA THR A 79 -18.09 5.85 4.49
C THR A 79 -17.83 4.88 3.35
N SER A 80 -18.89 4.23 2.86
CA SER A 80 -18.80 3.39 1.68
C SER A 80 -18.29 4.18 0.48
N LEU A 81 -17.38 3.58 -0.28
CA LEU A 81 -16.94 4.14 -1.55
C LEU A 81 -18.10 4.08 -2.56
N PRO A 82 -18.53 5.21 -3.15
CA PRO A 82 -19.70 5.27 -4.04
C PRO A 82 -19.66 4.26 -5.20
N ASP A 83 -18.46 4.01 -5.73
CA ASP A 83 -18.23 3.20 -6.92
C ASP A 83 -17.48 1.90 -6.61
N LEU A 84 -17.53 1.38 -5.38
CA LEU A 84 -16.72 0.23 -4.95
C LEU A 84 -16.83 -0.98 -5.90
N GLN A 85 -18.02 -1.24 -6.42
CA GLN A 85 -18.26 -2.35 -7.35
C GLN A 85 -17.63 -2.11 -8.73
N ASP A 86 -17.45 -0.85 -9.13
CA ASP A 86 -16.99 -0.47 -10.45
C ASP A 86 -15.47 -0.26 -10.53
N ILE A 87 -14.80 -0.08 -9.38
CA ILE A 87 -13.34 0.13 -9.30
C ILE A 87 -12.54 -0.89 -10.16
N PRO A 88 -12.84 -2.20 -10.14
CA PRO A 88 -12.09 -3.16 -10.93
C PRO A 88 -12.23 -3.00 -12.45
N TYR A 89 -13.28 -2.31 -12.92
CA TYR A 89 -13.48 -1.99 -14.33
C TYR A 89 -12.85 -0.64 -14.74
N LYS A 90 -12.34 0.14 -13.77
CA LYS A 90 -11.70 1.45 -13.95
C LYS A 90 -10.17 1.38 -13.81
N ILE A 91 -9.57 0.20 -14.04
CA ILE A 91 -8.12 -0.01 -13.88
C ILE A 91 -7.37 0.46 -15.13
N LEU A 92 -6.34 1.29 -14.94
CA LEU A 92 -5.35 1.60 -15.96
C LEU A 92 -4.26 0.54 -16.01
N LYS A 93 -3.87 0.17 -17.23
CA LYS A 93 -2.76 -0.74 -17.45
C LYS A 93 -1.45 -0.04 -17.10
N GLU A 94 -0.71 -0.63 -16.17
CA GLU A 94 0.66 -0.24 -15.86
C GLU A 94 1.67 -1.29 -16.34
N GLU A 95 2.93 -0.88 -16.46
CA GLU A 95 4.03 -1.75 -16.89
C GLU A 95 4.44 -2.75 -15.81
N ASN A 96 4.94 -3.89 -16.25
CA ASN A 96 5.51 -4.90 -15.37
C ASN A 96 6.82 -4.38 -14.75
N PHE A 97 7.05 -4.69 -13.47
CA PHE A 97 8.27 -4.35 -12.73
C PHE A 97 8.53 -2.85 -12.47
N ASN A 98 7.51 -1.99 -12.64
CA ASN A 98 7.59 -0.55 -12.37
C ASN A 98 8.84 0.11 -13.01
N THR A 99 9.10 -0.25 -14.26
CA THR A 99 10.24 0.20 -15.08
C THR A 99 10.33 1.71 -15.22
N ASN A 100 9.19 2.39 -15.35
CA ASN A 100 9.12 3.85 -15.49
C ASN A 100 9.15 4.61 -14.16
N LYS A 101 9.15 3.90 -13.02
CA LYS A 101 9.20 4.50 -11.66
C LYS A 101 8.18 5.62 -11.47
N GLN A 102 6.96 5.40 -11.95
CA GLN A 102 5.94 6.44 -12.00
C GLN A 102 4.66 6.06 -11.27
N ILE A 103 3.94 7.08 -10.83
CA ILE A 103 2.55 6.98 -10.39
C ILE A 103 1.67 7.81 -11.31
N ALA A 104 0.58 7.22 -11.80
CA ALA A 104 -0.35 7.90 -12.69
C ALA A 104 -1.36 8.73 -11.89
N ILE A 105 -1.49 10.02 -12.24
CA ILE A 105 -2.41 10.96 -11.62
C ILE A 105 -3.75 10.91 -12.35
N ASN A 106 -4.80 10.48 -11.67
CA ASN A 106 -6.14 10.31 -12.24
C ASN A 106 -7.24 10.51 -11.19
N SER A 107 -8.27 11.27 -11.54
CA SER A 107 -9.44 11.46 -10.68
C SER A 107 -10.43 10.28 -10.73
N ASP A 108 -10.58 9.66 -11.90
CA ASP A 108 -11.69 8.74 -12.17
C ASP A 108 -11.25 7.29 -12.40
N ASN A 109 -9.94 7.05 -12.50
CA ASN A 109 -9.35 5.73 -12.73
C ASN A 109 -8.46 5.29 -11.57
N TRP A 110 -8.15 4.00 -11.54
CA TRP A 110 -7.30 3.38 -10.53
C TRP A 110 -6.12 2.67 -11.18
N ALA A 111 -4.99 2.64 -10.49
CA ALA A 111 -3.98 1.61 -10.74
C ALA A 111 -4.32 0.37 -9.90
N PHE A 112 -3.86 -0.79 -10.35
CA PHE A 112 -3.89 -2.01 -9.54
C PHE A 112 -2.49 -2.59 -9.42
N TRP A 113 -1.89 -2.42 -8.24
CA TRP A 113 -0.56 -2.92 -7.96
C TRP A 113 -0.63 -4.36 -7.48
N LEU A 114 -0.49 -5.28 -8.44
CA LEU A 114 -0.62 -6.73 -8.22
C LEU A 114 0.72 -7.44 -8.09
N TYR A 115 0.69 -8.59 -7.44
CA TYR A 115 1.79 -9.54 -7.35
C TYR A 115 1.30 -10.95 -7.68
N ASN A 116 1.76 -11.50 -8.80
CA ASN A 116 1.51 -12.87 -9.20
C ASN A 116 2.83 -13.54 -9.57
N LYS A 117 3.31 -14.38 -8.64
CA LYS A 117 4.56 -15.11 -8.80
C LYS A 117 4.50 -16.15 -9.92
N ALA A 118 3.34 -16.76 -10.15
CA ALA A 118 3.19 -17.90 -11.06
C ALA A 118 3.37 -17.51 -12.53
N ASN A 119 2.87 -16.33 -12.93
CA ASN A 119 2.97 -15.81 -14.30
C ASN A 119 4.06 -14.72 -14.45
N ASN A 120 4.86 -14.51 -13.41
CA ASN A 120 5.87 -13.47 -13.33
C ASN A 120 5.34 -12.04 -13.57
N GLU A 121 4.17 -11.72 -13.01
CA GLU A 121 3.48 -10.45 -13.20
C GLU A 121 3.44 -9.61 -11.90
N TYR A 122 4.04 -8.43 -11.95
CA TYR A 122 4.30 -7.54 -10.83
C TYR A 122 4.07 -6.10 -11.27
N ARG A 123 3.26 -5.36 -10.52
CA ARG A 123 3.17 -3.90 -10.65
C ARG A 123 3.91 -3.20 -9.50
N PHE A 124 4.96 -3.86 -9.03
CA PHE A 124 5.91 -3.38 -8.05
C PHE A 124 7.30 -3.41 -8.68
N ASP A 125 8.32 -2.93 -7.97
CA ASP A 125 9.71 -3.19 -8.32
C ASP A 125 9.98 -4.70 -8.30
N ARG A 126 11.02 -5.13 -9.02
CA ARG A 126 11.35 -6.56 -9.18
C ARG A 126 11.75 -7.23 -7.85
N ASP A 127 12.38 -6.48 -6.96
CA ASP A 127 12.90 -7.01 -5.71
C ASP A 127 11.77 -7.09 -4.66
N ILE A 128 11.23 -8.28 -4.48
CA ILE A 128 10.19 -8.57 -3.49
C ILE A 128 10.83 -9.29 -2.30
N LYS A 129 10.60 -8.78 -1.10
CA LYS A 129 11.14 -9.34 0.15
C LYS A 129 10.15 -10.36 0.72
N THR A 130 10.59 -11.60 0.93
CA THR A 130 9.81 -12.59 1.68
C THR A 130 9.92 -12.29 3.17
N VAL A 131 8.78 -12.15 3.85
CA VAL A 131 8.71 -11.99 5.32
C VAL A 131 8.55 -13.35 5.98
N ASP A 132 7.63 -14.17 5.47
CA ASP A 132 7.40 -15.55 5.88
C ASP A 132 6.84 -16.38 4.71
N ALA A 133 6.32 -17.58 4.98
CA ALA A 133 5.81 -18.49 3.95
C ALA A 133 4.70 -17.89 3.05
N ASN A 134 3.86 -17.01 3.60
CA ASN A 134 2.71 -16.44 2.91
C ASN A 134 2.76 -14.91 2.84
N THR A 135 3.63 -14.26 3.60
CA THR A 135 3.73 -12.80 3.65
C THR A 135 4.93 -12.30 2.87
N VAL A 136 4.70 -11.32 2.00
CA VAL A 136 5.75 -10.61 1.27
C VAL A 136 5.66 -9.11 1.51
N THR A 137 6.77 -8.41 1.32
CA THR A 137 6.83 -6.96 1.18
C THR A 137 7.27 -6.62 -0.23
N ALA A 138 6.35 -5.99 -0.97
CA ALA A 138 6.59 -5.47 -2.30
C ALA A 138 6.86 -3.96 -2.22
N THR A 139 7.84 -3.48 -2.97
CA THR A 139 8.20 -2.05 -3.00
C THR A 139 7.81 -1.46 -4.33
N ARG A 140 7.22 -0.28 -4.36
CA ARG A 140 7.05 0.51 -5.58
C ARG A 140 7.76 1.85 -5.46
N THR A 141 8.86 2.01 -6.18
CA THR A 141 9.63 3.27 -6.22
C THR A 141 9.00 4.27 -7.18
N ILE A 142 8.82 5.51 -6.72
CA ILE A 142 8.23 6.63 -7.46
C ILE A 142 9.26 7.75 -7.58
N GLU A 143 9.72 7.99 -8.80
CA GLU A 143 10.65 9.07 -9.18
C GLU A 143 9.93 10.21 -9.91
N GLN A 144 8.74 9.93 -10.44
CA GLN A 144 7.96 10.88 -11.23
C GLN A 144 6.45 10.63 -11.13
N VAL A 145 5.66 11.68 -11.37
CA VAL A 145 4.22 11.58 -11.60
C VAL A 145 3.95 11.64 -13.09
N TYR A 146 2.98 10.84 -13.55
CA TYR A 146 2.54 10.80 -14.94
C TYR A 146 1.08 11.25 -15.04
N PHE A 147 0.77 12.13 -15.99
CA PHE A 147 -0.58 12.61 -16.29
C PHE A 147 -1.05 11.96 -17.59
N PRO A 148 -1.84 10.87 -17.56
CA PRO A 148 -2.17 10.10 -18.75
C PRO A 148 -2.90 10.92 -19.83
N VAL A 149 -3.85 11.76 -19.44
CA VAL A 149 -4.63 12.59 -20.37
C VAL A 149 -3.76 13.62 -21.10
N LYS A 150 -2.72 14.14 -20.44
CA LYS A 150 -1.81 15.14 -21.00
C LYS A 150 -0.55 14.52 -21.60
N GLU A 151 -0.38 13.21 -21.46
CA GLU A 151 0.84 12.46 -21.78
C GLU A 151 2.11 13.14 -21.24
N LYS A 152 2.01 13.70 -20.03
CA LYS A 152 3.07 14.51 -19.42
C LYS A 152 3.61 13.83 -18.18
N THR A 153 4.92 13.92 -17.99
CA THR A 153 5.60 13.52 -16.77
C THR A 153 6.16 14.73 -16.04
N LEU A 154 6.12 14.71 -14.71
CA LEU A 154 6.87 15.64 -13.84
C LEU A 154 7.71 14.83 -12.86
N LYS A 155 8.98 15.19 -12.67
CA LYS A 155 9.83 14.55 -11.66
C LYS A 155 9.33 14.92 -10.26
N MET A 156 9.57 14.05 -9.28
CA MET A 156 9.22 14.38 -7.88
C MET A 156 9.89 15.66 -7.37
N SER A 157 11.04 16.05 -7.93
CA SER A 157 11.70 17.33 -7.63
C SER A 157 10.91 18.57 -8.05
N GLU A 158 9.99 18.42 -9.00
CA GLU A 158 9.19 19.49 -9.60
C GLU A 158 7.78 19.57 -8.99
N VAL A 159 7.37 18.57 -8.20
CA VAL A 159 6.05 18.53 -7.56
C VAL A 159 6.00 19.53 -6.41
N THR A 160 5.03 20.45 -6.47
CA THR A 160 4.82 21.50 -5.46
C THR A 160 3.51 21.34 -4.70
N GLU A 161 2.55 20.62 -5.28
CA GLU A 161 1.22 20.40 -4.71
C GLU A 161 1.20 19.11 -3.87
N PRO A 162 0.35 19.03 -2.82
CA PRO A 162 0.17 17.79 -2.09
C PRO A 162 -0.37 16.68 -2.98
N LEU A 163 0.22 15.48 -2.90
CA LEU A 163 -0.28 14.29 -3.57
C LEU A 163 -1.15 13.48 -2.60
N TYR A 164 -2.40 13.27 -2.96
CA TYR A 164 -3.33 12.45 -2.22
C TYR A 164 -3.33 11.03 -2.77
N LEU A 165 -3.01 10.07 -1.92
CA LEU A 165 -3.03 8.65 -2.24
C LEU A 165 -4.15 7.97 -1.48
N PHE A 166 -4.92 7.16 -2.20
CA PHE A 166 -5.93 6.28 -1.64
C PHE A 166 -5.62 4.85 -2.04
N PHE A 167 -5.39 4.01 -1.04
CA PHE A 167 -5.13 2.59 -1.20
C PHE A 167 -6.33 1.79 -0.75
N LEU A 168 -6.72 0.81 -1.55
CA LEU A 168 -7.84 -0.07 -1.30
C LEU A 168 -7.44 -1.52 -1.58
N VAL A 169 -7.61 -2.39 -0.60
CA VAL A 169 -7.50 -3.85 -0.77
C VAL A 169 -8.89 -4.44 -0.68
N THR A 170 -9.22 -5.29 -1.64
CA THR A 170 -10.50 -5.99 -1.71
C THR A 170 -10.28 -7.49 -1.56
N ASN A 171 -11.38 -8.24 -1.52
CA ASN A 171 -11.31 -9.68 -1.79
C ASN A 171 -10.70 -9.97 -3.18
N PRO A 172 -10.07 -11.15 -3.38
CA PRO A 172 -9.46 -11.53 -4.65
C PRO A 172 -10.38 -11.37 -5.86
N TYR A 173 -9.82 -10.89 -6.97
CA TYR A 173 -10.51 -10.37 -8.15
C TYR A 173 -10.98 -11.46 -9.14
N ASN A 174 -11.04 -12.72 -8.74
CA ASN A 174 -11.45 -13.83 -9.61
C ASN A 174 -12.90 -14.31 -9.38
N GLN A 175 -13.65 -13.68 -8.47
CA GLN A 175 -15.03 -14.05 -8.18
C GLN A 175 -15.95 -13.05 -8.87
N ARG A 176 -16.87 -13.52 -9.74
CA ARG A 176 -17.98 -12.74 -10.36
C ARG A 176 -19.00 -12.24 -9.31
N GLY A 177 -18.56 -11.95 -8.09
CA GLY A 177 -19.37 -11.60 -6.93
C GLY A 177 -19.12 -10.16 -6.49
N VAL A 178 -19.76 -9.83 -5.37
CA VAL A 178 -19.71 -8.50 -4.74
C VAL A 178 -18.27 -8.17 -4.33
N VAL A 179 -17.78 -7.00 -4.78
CA VAL A 179 -16.52 -6.43 -4.32
C VAL A 179 -16.69 -5.98 -2.87
N ARG A 180 -15.84 -6.49 -1.98
CA ARG A 180 -15.79 -6.13 -0.58
C ARG A 180 -14.46 -5.48 -0.28
N GLU A 181 -14.54 -4.31 0.30
CA GLU A 181 -13.38 -3.70 0.91
C GLU A 181 -12.95 -4.49 2.15
N LEU A 182 -11.67 -4.84 2.20
CA LEU A 182 -11.04 -5.51 3.33
C LEU A 182 -10.12 -4.58 4.10
N TYR A 183 -9.53 -3.62 3.40
CA TYR A 183 -8.63 -2.62 3.98
C TYR A 183 -8.59 -1.37 3.11
N ARG A 184 -8.51 -0.20 3.75
CA ARG A 184 -8.15 1.05 3.08
C ARG A 184 -7.08 1.79 3.87
N GLN A 185 -6.25 2.56 3.17
CA GLN A 185 -5.35 3.53 3.78
C GLN A 185 -5.29 4.78 2.92
N ARG A 186 -5.30 5.93 3.57
CA ARG A 186 -5.27 7.24 2.93
C ARG A 186 -3.99 7.95 3.35
N MET A 187 -3.29 8.58 2.42
CA MET A 187 -2.05 9.29 2.69
C MET A 187 -2.05 10.62 1.94
N LYS A 188 -1.82 11.73 2.66
CA LYS A 188 -1.55 13.03 2.04
C LYS A 188 -0.04 13.27 2.11
N LEU A 189 0.60 13.38 0.95
CA LEU A 189 2.04 13.61 0.85
C LEU A 189 2.29 15.08 0.54
N ASN A 190 2.92 15.80 1.46
CA ASN A 190 3.37 17.18 1.26
C ASN A 190 4.84 17.17 0.84
N PHE A 191 5.20 17.91 -0.21
CA PHE A 191 6.57 17.97 -0.72
C PHE A 191 7.25 19.30 -0.37
N LYS A 192 8.31 19.22 0.44
CA LYS A 192 9.08 20.37 0.95
C LYS A 192 10.51 20.37 0.41
#